data_AF-A0A510V8F7-F1
#
_entry.id   AF-A0A510V8F7-F1
#
_cell.length_a   1.000
_cell.length_b   1.000
_cell.length_c   1.000
_cell.angle_alpha   90.00
_cell.angle_beta   90.00
_cell.angle_gamma   90.00
#
_symmetry.space_group_name_H-M   'P 1'
#
loop_
_entity.id
_entity.type
_entity.pdbx_description
1 polymer ?
#
loop_
_entity_poly.entity_id
_entity_poly.type
_entity_poly.pdbx_seq_one_letter_code
_entity_poly.pdbx_strand_id
1 'polypeptide(L)'
;MKSAYLVSLSEAFEVDVLQAAAGLGADVRNDVAQLRDDQDRLVTVFGGLGAHDAPDWRAGLSAAPGSGPLPDLSTATAVSIECRWEDLFVSFVGRLAALLPNPSWVVDGDGVVWPAAQVDPSAVRL
;
A
#
# COMPACT_ATOMS: atom_id res chain seq x y z
N MET A 1 -2.65 -7.87 13.60
CA MET A 1 -2.51 -6.50 13.06
C MET A 1 -3.46 -6.41 11.89
N LYS A 2 -3.87 -5.22 11.48
CA LYS A 2 -4.69 -5.00 10.27
C LYS A 2 -3.75 -4.75 9.09
N SER A 3 -4.12 -5.18 7.89
CA SER A 3 -3.21 -5.16 6.73
C SER A 3 -3.95 -4.84 5.43
N ALA A 4 -3.35 -3.97 4.63
CA ALA A 4 -3.73 -3.74 3.24
C ALA A 4 -2.52 -3.94 2.33
N TYR A 5 -2.74 -4.03 1.03
CA TYR A 5 -1.68 -4.09 0.05
C TYR A 5 -1.57 -2.78 -0.69
N LEU A 6 -0.34 -2.33 -0.95
CA LEU A 6 -0.08 -1.32 -1.96
C LEU A 6 0.46 -2.05 -3.18
N VAL A 7 -0.10 -1.75 -4.36
CA VAL A 7 0.17 -2.51 -5.59
C VAL A 7 0.45 -1.59 -6.76
N SER A 8 1.27 -2.06 -7.71
CA SER A 8 1.54 -1.36 -8.97
C SER A 8 1.89 -2.34 -10.09
N LEU A 9 1.71 -1.92 -11.34
CA LEU A 9 2.14 -2.66 -12.52
C LEU A 9 3.64 -2.53 -12.81
N SER A 10 4.37 -1.74 -12.00
CA SER A 10 5.82 -1.62 -12.10
C SER A 10 6.52 -2.86 -11.53
N GLU A 11 7.52 -3.39 -12.25
CA GLU A 11 8.39 -4.46 -11.77
C GLU A 11 9.35 -3.97 -10.67
N ALA A 12 9.75 -2.69 -10.71
CA ALA A 12 10.63 -2.08 -9.72
C ALA A 12 9.90 -1.63 -8.43
N PHE A 13 8.60 -1.91 -8.34
CA PHE A 13 7.70 -1.28 -7.39
C PHE A 13 8.12 -1.43 -5.92
N GLU A 14 8.55 -2.62 -5.47
CA GLU A 14 8.96 -2.79 -4.07
C GLU A 14 10.17 -1.91 -3.73
N VAL A 15 11.16 -1.84 -4.63
CA VAL A 15 12.34 -0.99 -4.47
C VAL A 15 11.93 0.48 -4.41
N ASP A 16 11.04 0.91 -5.30
CA ASP A 16 10.52 2.28 -5.33
C ASP A 16 9.79 2.62 -4.02
N VAL A 17 8.98 1.71 -3.47
CA VAL A 17 8.28 1.92 -2.20
C VAL A 17 9.25 2.06 -1.03
N LEU A 18 10.24 1.17 -0.92
CA LEU A 18 11.22 1.23 0.18
C LEU A 18 12.06 2.52 0.12
N GLN A 19 12.46 2.93 -1.09
CA GLN A 19 13.17 4.21 -1.29
C GLN A 19 12.29 5.41 -0.95
N ALA A 20 11.03 5.42 -1.39
CA ALA A 20 10.07 6.46 -1.05
C ALA A 20 9.82 6.51 0.46
N ALA A 21 9.64 5.37 1.13
CA ALA A 21 9.46 5.27 2.57
C ALA A 21 10.68 5.84 3.34
N ALA A 22 11.90 5.50 2.92
CA ALA A 22 13.11 6.09 3.47
C ALA A 22 13.13 7.62 3.31
N GLY A 23 12.74 8.13 2.14
CA GLY A 23 12.60 9.57 1.88
C GLY A 23 11.55 10.26 2.77
N LEU A 24 10.57 9.51 3.29
CA LEU A 24 9.57 9.99 4.25
C LEU A 24 10.03 9.90 5.71
N GLY A 25 11.23 9.36 5.98
CA GLY A 25 11.81 9.20 7.31
C GLY A 25 11.61 7.82 7.94
N ALA A 26 11.21 6.81 7.17
CA ALA A 26 11.10 5.44 7.68
C ALA A 26 12.50 4.83 7.95
N ASP A 27 12.62 4.02 9.01
CA ASP A 27 13.76 3.13 9.21
C ASP A 27 13.59 1.92 8.28
N VAL A 28 14.50 1.77 7.32
CA VAL A 28 14.48 0.69 6.32
C VAL A 28 15.57 -0.31 6.60
N ARG A 29 15.19 -1.58 6.78
CA ARG A 29 16.11 -2.70 6.99
C ARG A 29 15.66 -3.89 6.16
N ASN A 30 16.53 -4.35 5.26
CA ASN A 30 16.19 -5.38 4.27
C ASN A 30 14.96 -4.96 3.45
N ASP A 31 13.91 -5.77 3.48
CA ASP A 31 12.62 -5.62 2.83
C ASP A 31 11.55 -4.97 3.72
N VAL A 32 11.93 -4.45 4.90
CA VAL A 32 10.99 -3.85 5.86
C VAL A 32 11.26 -2.36 6.02
N ALA A 33 10.20 -1.55 5.94
CA ALA A 33 10.24 -0.12 6.27
C ALA A 33 9.28 0.21 7.41
N GLN A 34 9.75 0.95 8.42
CA GLN A 34 8.95 1.33 9.58
C GLN A 34 8.95 2.83 9.79
N LEU A 35 7.76 3.44 9.85
CA LEU A 35 7.59 4.86 10.15
C LEU A 35 6.73 5.03 11.40
N ARG A 36 7.21 5.87 12.32
CA ARG A 36 6.44 6.36 13.47
C ARG A 36 6.05 7.80 13.23
N ASP A 37 4.81 8.16 13.57
CA ASP A 37 4.37 9.55 13.60
C ASP A 37 4.67 10.22 14.96
N ASP A 38 4.30 11.49 15.09
CA ASP A 38 4.52 12.29 16.31
C ASP A 38 3.72 11.79 17.53
N GLN A 39 2.77 10.87 17.32
CA GLN A 39 1.96 10.23 18.36
C GLN A 39 2.48 8.82 18.72
N ASP A 40 3.66 8.45 18.23
CA ASP A 40 4.27 7.12 18.37
C ASP A 40 3.42 5.99 17.73
N ARG A 41 2.54 6.32 16.78
CA ARG A 41 1.78 5.34 16.01
C ARG A 41 2.65 4.79 14.89
N LEU A 42 2.58 3.49 14.69
CA LEU A 42 3.46 2.77 13.77
C LEU A 42 2.71 2.34 12.50
N VAL A 43 3.36 2.53 11.35
CA VAL A 43 3.07 1.84 10.09
C VAL A 43 4.29 1.03 9.67
N THR A 44 4.08 -0.20 9.24
CA THR A 44 5.14 -1.08 8.73
C THR A 44 4.81 -1.53 7.31
N VAL A 45 5.78 -1.41 6.40
CA VAL A 45 5.72 -1.96 5.05
C VAL A 45 6.59 -3.20 5.00
N PHE A 46 6.06 -4.28 4.43
CA PHE A 46 6.80 -5.50 4.13
C PHE A 46 6.82 -5.70 2.61
N GLY A 47 8.01 -5.57 2.03
CA GLY A 47 8.32 -6.06 0.69
C GLY A 47 8.64 -7.56 0.71
N GLY A 48 9.20 -8.07 -0.37
CA GLY A 48 9.60 -9.47 -0.45
C GLY A 48 8.41 -10.43 -0.40
N LEU A 49 7.20 -9.95 -0.71
CA LEU A 49 6.03 -10.80 -0.90
C LEU A 49 6.26 -11.61 -2.18
N GLY A 50 7.00 -12.72 -2.05
CA GLY A 50 7.32 -13.60 -3.17
C GLY A 50 6.06 -14.01 -3.92
N ALA A 51 6.21 -14.43 -5.18
CA ALA A 51 5.11 -14.86 -6.04
C ALA A 51 4.19 -15.95 -5.43
N HIS A 52 4.63 -16.61 -4.36
CA HIS A 52 3.90 -17.66 -3.64
C HIS A 52 3.19 -17.21 -2.35
N ASP A 53 3.56 -16.06 -1.75
CA ASP A 53 3.09 -15.69 -0.39
C ASP A 53 1.99 -14.62 -0.38
N ALA A 54 1.55 -14.14 -1.56
CA ALA A 54 0.48 -13.14 -1.66
C ALA A 54 -0.45 -13.29 -2.90
N PRO A 55 -0.93 -14.48 -3.30
CA PRO A 55 -1.95 -14.57 -4.35
C PRO A 55 -3.33 -14.11 -3.89
N ASP A 56 -3.64 -14.21 -2.59
CA ASP A 56 -5.01 -14.07 -2.07
C ASP A 56 -5.61 -12.67 -2.23
N TRP A 57 -4.79 -11.61 -2.18
CA TRP A 57 -5.28 -10.24 -2.34
C TRP A 57 -5.87 -9.97 -3.73
N ARG A 58 -5.54 -10.78 -4.75
CA ARG A 58 -6.06 -10.61 -6.11
C ARG A 58 -7.48 -11.15 -6.29
N ALA A 59 -8.02 -11.87 -5.29
CA ALA A 59 -9.33 -12.49 -5.40
C ALA A 59 -10.46 -11.50 -5.13
N GLY A 60 -11.51 -11.53 -5.96
CA GLY A 60 -12.77 -10.83 -5.67
C GLY A 60 -12.68 -9.30 -5.67
N LEU A 61 -11.69 -8.73 -6.36
CA LEU A 61 -11.44 -7.28 -6.37
C LEU A 61 -12.64 -6.47 -6.86
N SER A 62 -12.91 -5.35 -6.18
CA SER A 62 -13.91 -4.37 -6.58
C SER A 62 -13.32 -2.96 -6.60
N ALA A 63 -13.81 -2.10 -7.48
CA ALA A 63 -13.36 -0.71 -7.53
C ALA A 63 -14.02 0.11 -6.41
N ALA A 64 -13.26 1.00 -5.79
CA ALA A 64 -13.80 1.97 -4.84
C ALA A 64 -14.91 2.84 -5.48
N PRO A 65 -15.91 3.29 -4.70
CA PRO A 65 -16.96 4.15 -5.23
C PRO A 65 -16.40 5.40 -5.91
N GLY A 66 -16.72 5.59 -7.19
CA GLY A 66 -16.29 6.77 -7.96
C GLY A 66 -14.85 6.74 -8.49
N SER A 67 -14.09 5.66 -8.27
CA SER A 67 -12.68 5.58 -8.71
C SER A 67 -12.48 5.24 -10.19
N GLY A 68 -13.57 5.05 -10.95
CA GLY A 68 -13.51 4.63 -12.35
C GLY A 68 -13.25 3.12 -12.50
N PRO A 69 -12.85 2.65 -13.70
CA PRO A 69 -12.63 1.24 -13.97
C PRO A 69 -11.40 0.71 -13.22
N LEU A 70 -11.50 -0.54 -12.76
CA LEU A 70 -10.40 -1.26 -12.13
C LEU A 70 -9.27 -1.50 -13.16
N PRO A 71 -7.99 -1.22 -12.84
CA PRO A 71 -6.88 -1.70 -13.65
C PRO A 71 -6.82 -3.23 -13.62
N ASP A 72 -6.25 -3.84 -14.66
CA ASP A 72 -5.89 -5.26 -14.62
C ASP A 72 -4.66 -5.43 -13.72
N LEU A 73 -4.88 -5.98 -12.52
CA LEU A 73 -3.85 -6.19 -11.50
C LEU A 73 -3.30 -7.63 -11.49
N SER A 74 -3.60 -8.44 -12.50
CA SER A 74 -3.19 -9.85 -12.57
C SER A 74 -1.67 -10.04 -12.51
N THR A 75 -0.90 -9.08 -13.05
CA THR A 75 0.57 -9.08 -13.05
C THR A 75 1.19 -8.06 -12.11
N ALA A 76 0.39 -7.40 -11.25
CA ALA A 76 0.89 -6.35 -10.39
C ALA A 76 1.80 -6.90 -9.29
N THR A 77 2.83 -6.12 -8.95
CA THR A 77 3.70 -6.29 -7.78
C THR A 77 3.02 -5.68 -6.57
N ALA A 78 3.23 -6.26 -5.38
CA ALA A 78 2.59 -5.82 -4.15
C ALA A 78 3.58 -5.75 -2.99
N VAL A 79 3.35 -4.80 -2.08
CA VAL A 79 3.89 -4.82 -0.72
C VAL A 79 2.70 -4.90 0.25
N SER A 80 2.89 -5.51 1.42
CA SER A 80 1.88 -5.42 2.48
C SER A 80 2.20 -4.24 3.39
N ILE A 81 1.16 -3.60 3.88
CA ILE A 81 1.25 -2.50 4.83
C ILE A 81 0.42 -2.88 6.04
N GLU A 82 1.08 -3.06 7.17
CA GLU A 82 0.42 -3.23 8.44
C GLU A 82 0.30 -1.89 9.17
N CYS A 83 -0.93 -1.53 9.50
CA CYS A 83 -1.21 -0.33 10.28
C CYS A 83 -2.50 -0.54 11.09
N ARG A 84 -2.53 -0.01 12.31
CA ARG A 84 -3.72 -0.07 13.16
C ARG A 84 -4.68 1.10 12.94
N TRP A 85 -4.21 2.20 12.35
CA TRP A 85 -4.93 3.47 12.27
C TRP A 85 -5.13 3.86 10.81
N GLU A 86 -6.38 3.94 10.38
CA GLU A 86 -6.76 4.22 8.99
C GLU A 86 -6.32 5.62 8.54
N ASP A 87 -6.34 6.62 9.42
CA ASP A 87 -5.88 7.98 9.11
C ASP A 87 -4.35 8.05 8.89
N LEU A 88 -3.57 7.36 9.73
CA LEU A 88 -2.12 7.23 9.55
C LEU A 88 -1.81 6.47 8.26
N PHE A 89 -2.50 5.37 8.01
CA PHE A 89 -2.36 4.58 6.79
C PHE A 89 -2.60 5.43 5.54
N VAL A 90 -3.73 6.14 5.47
CA VAL A 90 -4.08 6.98 4.32
C VAL A 90 -3.06 8.11 4.13
N SER A 91 -2.66 8.78 5.21
CA SER A 91 -1.65 9.83 5.15
C SER A 91 -0.32 9.31 4.61
N PHE A 92 0.14 8.16 5.11
CA PHE A 92 1.38 7.53 4.68
C PHE A 92 1.33 7.08 3.23
N VAL A 93 0.27 6.36 2.83
CA VAL A 93 0.11 5.88 1.45
C VAL A 93 -0.04 7.03 0.46
N GLY A 94 -0.79 8.08 0.80
CA GLY A 94 -0.90 9.27 -0.06
C GLY A 94 0.45 9.94 -0.29
N ARG A 95 1.30 10.01 0.74
CA ARG A 95 2.67 10.53 0.62
C ARG A 95 3.57 9.61 -0.20
N LEU A 96 3.46 8.29 -0.05
CA LEU A 96 4.16 7.33 -0.92
C LEU A 96 3.74 7.51 -2.38
N ALA A 97 2.44 7.54 -2.65
CA ALA A 97 1.90 7.69 -4.00
C ALA A 97 2.40 8.96 -4.71
N ALA A 98 2.60 10.06 -3.96
CA ALA A 98 3.15 11.30 -4.50
C ALA A 98 4.66 11.22 -4.86
N LEU A 99 5.39 10.26 -4.29
CA LEU A 99 6.82 10.04 -4.55
C LEU A 99 7.09 8.92 -5.55
N LEU A 100 6.13 8.01 -5.75
CA LEU A 100 6.28 6.88 -6.65
C LEU A 100 6.28 7.32 -8.12
N PRO A 101 7.16 6.76 -8.96
CA PRO A 101 7.25 7.12 -10.37
C PRO A 101 6.08 6.61 -11.21
N ASN A 102 5.39 5.58 -10.71
CA ASN A 102 4.29 4.91 -11.39
C ASN A 102 3.01 4.95 -10.56
N PRO A 103 1.82 4.91 -11.21
CA PRO A 103 0.56 4.75 -10.49
C PRO A 103 0.57 3.55 -9.55
N SER A 104 -0.07 3.72 -8.41
CA SER A 104 -0.25 2.68 -7.40
C SER A 104 -1.67 2.69 -6.85
N TRP A 105 -2.08 1.54 -6.33
CA TRP A 105 -3.40 1.32 -5.77
C TRP A 105 -3.29 0.64 -4.42
N VAL A 106 -4.23 0.94 -3.53
CA VAL A 106 -4.44 0.18 -2.31
C VAL A 106 -5.48 -0.89 -2.57
N VAL A 107 -5.20 -2.12 -2.17
CA VAL A 107 -6.19 -3.19 -2.00
C VAL A 107 -6.40 -3.33 -0.51
N ASP A 108 -7.58 -2.96 -0.04
CA ASP A 108 -7.90 -2.99 1.38
C ASP A 108 -8.34 -4.40 1.84
N GLY A 109 -8.60 -4.57 3.13
CA GLY A 109 -8.95 -5.86 3.74
C GLY A 109 -10.26 -6.48 3.25
N ASP A 110 -11.13 -5.69 2.58
CA ASP A 110 -12.37 -6.17 1.95
C ASP A 110 -12.19 -6.43 0.44
N GLY A 111 -10.97 -6.27 -0.10
CA GLY A 111 -10.69 -6.40 -1.53
C GLY A 111 -11.14 -5.21 -2.37
N VAL A 112 -11.37 -4.05 -1.74
CA VAL A 112 -11.68 -2.81 -2.46
C VAL A 112 -10.39 -2.14 -2.93
N VAL A 113 -10.37 -1.73 -4.20
CA VAL A 113 -9.21 -1.13 -4.85
C VAL A 113 -9.39 0.37 -4.98
N TRP A 114 -8.45 1.09 -4.37
CA TRP A 114 -8.43 2.54 -4.28
C TRP A 114 -7.20 3.09 -5.02
N PRO A 115 -7.30 4.15 -5.83
CA PRO A 115 -6.12 4.90 -6.23
C PRO A 115 -5.38 5.37 -4.97
N ALA A 116 -4.07 5.11 -4.86
CA ALA A 116 -3.33 5.33 -3.60
C ALA A 116 -3.35 6.79 -3.12
N ALA A 117 -3.48 7.76 -4.05
CA ALA A 117 -3.60 9.18 -3.74
C ALA A 117 -5.02 9.63 -3.32
N GLN A 118 -6.02 8.73 -3.37
CA GLN A 118 -7.44 9.05 -3.20
C GLN A 118 -8.16 8.10 -2.21
N VAL A 119 -7.42 7.47 -1.30
CA VAL A 119 -8.01 6.60 -0.29
C VAL A 119 -8.79 7.44 0.72
N ASP A 120 -10.04 7.07 1.00
CA ASP A 120 -10.87 7.73 2.02
C ASP A 120 -10.65 7.05 3.39
N PRO A 121 -10.13 7.76 4.41
CA PRO A 121 -9.84 7.17 5.72
C PRO A 121 -11.09 6.72 6.49
N SER A 122 -12.28 7.20 6.12
CA SER A 122 -13.55 6.78 6.75
C SER A 122 -14.13 5.50 6.14
N ALA A 123 -13.77 5.22 4.89
CA ALA A 123 -14.31 4.11 4.11
C ALA A 123 -13.36 2.91 4.01
N VAL A 124 -12.05 3.15 3.95
CA VAL A 124 -11.04 2.08 3.86
C VAL A 124 -11.15 1.12 5.03
N ARG A 125 -10.88 -0.17 4.76
CA ARG A 125 -10.85 -1.23 5.77
C ARG A 125 -9.48 -1.88 5.78
N LEU A 126 -8.75 -1.74 6.87
CA LEU A 126 -7.49 -2.47 7.11
C LEU A 126 -7.76 -3.79 7.84
#